data_AF-A0A6A6EQ62-F1
#
_entry.id   AF-A0A6A6EQ62-F1
#
_cell.length_a   1.000
_cell.length_b   1.000
_cell.length_c   1.000
_cell.angle_alpha   90.00
_cell.angle_beta   90.00
_cell.angle_gamma   90.00
#
_symmetry.space_group_name_H-M   'P 1'
#
loop_
_entity.id
_entity.type
_entity.pdbx_description
1 polymer ?
#
loop_
_entity_poly.entity_id
_entity_poly.type
_entity_poly.pdbx_seq_one_letter_code
_entity_poly.pdbx_strand_id
1 'polypeptide(L)'
;MDPLSATASVIAILQLSSKVVGYLTDVKDASKERAKCAVEASNLHSLLLNLRFRLEEGSADTPWYTAVRALAVENGPLDQFKQALETLQTKMTDGGRLKKAGEALVWKFKKEEVASILDRMERLKSLVEIALQMDHFKLSQAIKDDTSFVRTHVPVIQSGVDKIRQDQDSARHRRLLEWISPTDYPAQQSDIIKRRQEGTGQWFLDAPEVARWLSEPKGTLFCPGIPGAGKTMVAAIAIDHLLKLVQNNSHGVAYVYCNYKAQEERDASGHRLMTSLARSKMCLHITLLFTL
;
A
#
# COMPACT_ATOMS: atom_id res chain seq x y z
N MET A 1 -1.26 26.56 35.51
CA MET A 1 -1.03 25.39 36.36
C MET A 1 0.04 24.50 35.73
N ASP A 2 1.00 24.09 36.54
CA ASP A 2 2.07 23.16 36.23
C ASP A 2 1.58 21.70 36.20
N PRO A 3 2.31 20.78 35.55
CA PRO A 3 1.99 19.35 35.49
C PRO A 3 1.58 18.68 36.81
N LEU A 4 2.25 19.08 37.89
CA LEU A 4 2.06 18.45 39.20
C LEU A 4 0.72 18.84 39.80
N SER A 5 0.20 20.02 39.47
CA SER A 5 -1.10 20.50 39.94
C SER A 5 -2.27 19.67 39.37
N ALA A 6 -2.24 19.31 38.07
CA ALA A 6 -3.27 18.45 37.48
C ALA A 6 -3.24 17.02 38.07
N THR A 7 -2.05 16.44 38.24
CA THR A 7 -1.87 15.13 38.87
C THR A 7 -2.36 15.13 40.33
N ALA A 8 -2.04 16.18 41.10
CA ALA A 8 -2.52 16.32 42.48
C ALA A 8 -4.06 16.40 42.56
N SER A 9 -4.70 17.14 41.66
CA SER A 9 -6.16 17.21 41.57
C SER A 9 -6.78 15.85 41.26
N VAL A 10 -6.23 15.11 40.29
CA VAL A 10 -6.70 13.74 39.96
C VAL A 10 -6.55 12.80 41.16
N ILE A 11 -5.43 12.85 41.88
CA ILE A 11 -5.21 12.02 43.09
C ILE A 11 -6.23 12.36 44.18
N ALA A 12 -6.47 13.64 44.46
CA ALA A 12 -7.45 14.06 45.47
C ALA A 12 -8.86 13.54 45.13
N ILE A 13 -9.25 13.64 43.86
CA ILE A 13 -10.52 13.16 43.37
C ILE A 13 -10.62 11.63 43.47
N LEU A 14 -9.56 10.89 43.14
CA LEU A 14 -9.53 9.43 43.25
C LEU A 14 -9.73 8.95 44.69
N GLN A 15 -9.12 9.64 45.66
CA GLN A 15 -9.30 9.32 47.08
C GLN A 15 -10.73 9.60 47.55
N LEU A 16 -11.30 10.74 47.15
CA LEU A 16 -12.68 11.10 47.46
C LEU A 16 -13.67 10.11 46.84
N SER A 17 -13.47 9.73 45.57
CA SER A 17 -14.37 8.82 44.88
C SER A 17 -14.33 7.41 45.50
N SER A 18 -13.16 6.93 45.92
CA SER A 18 -13.02 5.65 46.63
C SER A 18 -13.77 5.65 47.96
N LYS A 19 -13.67 6.73 48.75
CA LYS A 19 -14.43 6.88 50.00
C LYS A 19 -15.94 6.89 49.76
N VAL A 20 -16.40 7.62 48.76
CA VAL A 20 -17.82 7.69 48.36
C VAL A 20 -18.33 6.32 47.90
N VAL A 21 -17.58 5.61 47.06
CA VAL A 21 -17.94 4.26 46.59
C VAL A 21 -18.06 3.29 47.76
N GLY A 22 -17.07 3.25 48.66
CA GLY A 22 -17.10 2.38 49.85
C GLY A 22 -18.34 2.61 50.71
N TYR A 23 -18.67 3.88 50.99
CA TYR A 23 -19.89 4.22 51.72
C TYR A 23 -21.14 3.76 50.98
N LEU A 24 -21.20 3.96 49.65
CA LEU A 24 -22.34 3.56 48.84
C LEU A 24 -22.56 2.04 48.85
N THR A 25 -21.50 1.24 48.92
CA THR A 25 -21.53 -0.23 48.88
C THR A 25 -21.74 -0.91 50.25
N ASP A 26 -21.41 -0.26 51.37
CA ASP A 26 -21.48 -0.86 52.72
C ASP A 26 -22.91 -1.04 53.27
N VAL A 27 -23.94 -0.58 52.55
CA VAL A 27 -25.35 -0.66 52.98
C VAL A 27 -26.06 -1.84 52.32
N LYS A 28 -26.54 -2.78 53.15
CA LYS A 28 -27.13 -4.07 52.73
C LYS A 28 -28.42 -3.99 51.88
N ASP A 29 -29.14 -2.86 51.89
CA ASP A 29 -30.39 -2.63 51.11
C ASP A 29 -30.32 -1.29 50.35
N ALA A 30 -29.37 -1.18 49.43
CA ALA A 30 -29.20 0.02 48.63
C ALA A 30 -30.36 0.24 47.64
N SER A 31 -30.93 1.45 47.61
CA SER A 31 -31.90 1.84 46.57
C SER A 31 -31.28 1.79 45.16
N LYS A 32 -32.10 1.61 44.12
CA LYS A 32 -31.67 1.56 42.71
C LYS A 32 -30.81 2.78 42.31
N GLU A 33 -31.14 3.95 42.84
CA GLU A 33 -30.41 5.20 42.63
C GLU A 33 -29.04 5.21 43.31
N ARG A 34 -28.92 4.60 44.49
CA ARG A 34 -27.65 4.44 45.21
C ARG A 34 -26.71 3.50 44.45
N ALA A 35 -27.24 2.38 43.95
CA ALA A 35 -26.49 1.46 43.10
C ALA A 35 -26.00 2.13 41.82
N LYS A 36 -26.85 2.92 41.15
CA LYS A 36 -26.47 3.71 39.97
C LYS A 36 -25.36 4.71 40.27
N CYS A 37 -25.45 5.41 41.40
CA CYS A 37 -24.42 6.35 41.85
C CYS A 37 -23.08 5.65 42.13
N ALA A 38 -23.11 4.46 42.75
CA ALA A 38 -21.91 3.67 43.00
C ALA A 38 -21.24 3.22 41.70
N VAL A 39 -22.02 2.77 40.71
CA VAL A 39 -21.51 2.39 39.39
C VAL A 39 -20.85 3.56 38.68
N GLU A 40 -21.49 4.73 38.60
CA GLU A 40 -20.87 5.89 37.93
C GLU A 40 -19.64 6.41 38.66
N ALA A 41 -19.64 6.41 39.99
CA ALA A 41 -18.47 6.75 40.78
C ALA A 41 -17.31 5.78 40.56
N SER A 42 -17.61 4.50 40.34
CA SER A 42 -16.61 3.47 40.05
C SER A 42 -16.06 3.61 38.63
N ASN A 43 -16.92 3.82 37.63
CA ASN A 43 -16.52 4.08 36.24
C ASN A 43 -15.57 5.28 36.14
N LEU A 44 -15.93 6.38 36.80
CA LEU A 44 -15.12 7.58 36.79
C LEU A 44 -13.81 7.40 37.57
N HIS A 45 -13.82 6.66 38.68
CA HIS A 45 -12.60 6.28 39.39
C HIS A 45 -11.64 5.52 38.45
N SER A 46 -12.14 4.55 37.69
CA SER A 46 -11.33 3.83 36.69
C SER A 46 -10.77 4.74 35.60
N LEU A 47 -11.57 5.68 35.07
CA LEU A 47 -11.11 6.64 34.07
C LEU A 47 -10.05 7.60 34.61
N LEU A 48 -10.20 8.06 35.86
CA LEU A 48 -9.24 8.92 36.53
C LEU A 48 -7.94 8.19 36.88
N LEU A 49 -8.01 6.88 37.18
CA LEU A 49 -6.82 6.05 37.34
C LEU A 49 -6.04 5.97 36.03
N ASN A 50 -6.75 5.70 34.92
CA ASN A 50 -6.12 5.70 33.59
C ASN A 50 -5.51 7.07 33.28
N LEU A 51 -6.23 8.17 33.53
CA LEU A 51 -5.72 9.52 33.33
C LEU A 51 -4.46 9.80 34.17
N ARG A 52 -4.42 9.34 35.42
CA ARG A 52 -3.25 9.48 36.30
C ARG A 52 -2.04 8.74 35.73
N PHE A 53 -2.18 7.47 35.37
CA PHE A 53 -1.05 6.70 34.79
C PHE A 53 -0.50 7.40 33.54
N ARG A 54 -1.39 7.91 32.68
CA ARG A 54 -0.99 8.65 31.48
C ARG A 54 -0.31 9.99 31.80
N LEU A 55 -0.72 10.69 32.86
CA LEU A 55 -0.06 11.91 33.33
C LEU A 55 1.34 11.65 33.91
N GLU A 56 1.57 10.47 34.50
CA GLU A 56 2.87 10.05 35.05
C GLU A 56 3.85 9.61 33.95
N GLU A 57 3.36 9.05 32.84
CA GLU A 57 4.19 8.63 31.69
C GLU A 57 4.47 9.75 30.66
N GLY A 58 3.64 10.80 30.63
CA GLY A 58 3.63 11.79 29.55
C GLY A 58 4.64 12.94 29.70
N SER A 59 5.09 13.49 28.57
CA SER A 59 5.88 14.73 28.55
C SER A 59 4.97 15.98 28.57
N ALA A 60 5.42 17.03 29.25
CA ALA A 60 4.65 18.26 29.49
C ALA A 60 4.39 19.12 28.23
N ASP A 61 5.00 18.78 27.10
CA ASP A 61 4.99 19.56 25.84
C ASP A 61 3.99 19.03 24.81
N THR A 62 3.21 17.99 25.15
CA THR A 62 2.23 17.45 24.22
C THR A 62 0.93 18.28 24.22
N PRO A 63 0.27 18.48 23.07
CA PRO A 63 -1.05 19.12 23.05
C PRO A 63 -2.11 18.32 23.84
N TRP A 64 -1.86 17.03 24.10
CA TRP A 64 -2.66 16.23 25.02
C TRP A 64 -2.59 16.78 26.45
N TYR A 65 -1.38 17.04 26.93
CA TYR A 65 -1.14 17.65 28.24
C TYR A 65 -1.86 19.00 28.38
N THR A 66 -1.93 19.77 27.29
CA THR A 66 -2.64 21.06 27.26
C THR A 66 -4.15 20.88 27.46
N ALA A 67 -4.78 19.90 26.79
CA ALA A 67 -6.20 19.61 26.99
C ALA A 67 -6.49 19.11 28.41
N VAL A 68 -5.62 18.26 28.97
CA VAL A 68 -5.79 17.78 30.35
C VAL A 68 -5.62 18.92 31.37
N ARG A 69 -4.69 19.85 31.14
CA ARG A 69 -4.57 21.07 31.96
C ARG A 69 -5.84 21.93 31.91
N ALA A 70 -6.53 21.99 30.77
CA ALA A 70 -7.80 22.72 30.67
C ALA A 70 -8.91 22.11 31.54
N LEU A 71 -8.84 20.81 31.87
CA LEU A 71 -9.75 20.17 32.82
C LEU A 71 -9.43 20.50 34.28
N ALA A 72 -8.17 20.81 34.58
CA ALA A 72 -7.64 21.03 35.92
C ALA A 72 -7.59 22.50 36.35
N VAL A 73 -8.02 23.45 35.52
CA VAL A 73 -8.04 24.88 35.87
C VAL A 73 -8.91 25.15 37.09
N GLU A 74 -8.65 26.26 37.79
CA GLU A 74 -9.44 26.68 38.94
C GLU A 74 -10.92 26.84 38.57
N ASN A 75 -11.83 26.24 39.37
CA ASN A 75 -13.26 26.13 39.07
C ASN A 75 -13.58 25.39 37.74
N GLY A 76 -12.61 24.69 37.18
CA GLY A 76 -12.74 23.85 36.00
C GLY A 76 -13.44 22.52 36.29
N PRO A 77 -13.55 21.64 35.28
CA PRO A 77 -14.26 20.37 35.40
C PRO A 77 -13.82 19.47 36.56
N LEU A 78 -12.50 19.35 36.80
CA LEU A 78 -11.97 18.53 37.89
C LEU A 78 -12.27 19.13 39.26
N ASP A 79 -12.12 20.45 39.43
CA ASP A 79 -12.44 21.14 40.68
C ASP A 79 -13.93 21.06 41.00
N GLN A 80 -14.78 21.29 40.00
CA GLN A 80 -16.23 21.14 40.13
C GLN A 80 -16.61 19.73 40.58
N PHE A 81 -15.94 18.72 40.03
CA PHE A 81 -16.20 17.34 40.40
C PHE A 81 -15.70 17.01 41.82
N LYS A 82 -14.51 17.50 42.20
CA LYS A 82 -14.00 17.42 43.57
C LYS A 82 -15.02 17.99 44.56
N GLN A 83 -15.54 19.20 44.30
CA GLN A 83 -16.57 19.85 45.13
C GLN A 83 -17.87 19.03 45.17
N ALA A 84 -18.27 18.41 44.05
CA ALA A 84 -19.45 17.55 43.99
C ALA A 84 -19.28 16.29 44.87
N LEU A 85 -18.10 15.66 44.83
CA LEU A 85 -17.77 14.52 45.69
C LEU A 85 -17.66 14.91 47.16
N GLU A 86 -17.08 16.06 47.49
CA GLU A 86 -17.03 16.58 48.87
C GLU A 86 -18.42 16.88 49.40
N THR A 87 -19.30 17.48 48.58
CA THR A 87 -20.70 17.70 48.92
C THR A 87 -21.44 16.38 49.14
N LEU A 88 -21.16 15.37 48.31
CA LEU A 88 -21.75 14.04 48.46
C LEU A 88 -21.26 13.36 49.74
N GLN A 89 -19.96 13.42 50.00
CA GLN A 89 -19.32 12.84 51.18
C GLN A 89 -19.84 13.48 52.47
N THR A 90 -19.83 14.81 52.57
CA THR A 90 -20.32 15.55 53.75
C THR A 90 -21.78 15.21 54.03
N LYS A 91 -22.63 15.16 53.00
CA LYS A 91 -24.03 14.76 53.12
C LYS A 91 -24.22 13.30 53.51
N MET A 92 -23.26 12.41 53.23
CA MET A 92 -23.26 11.03 53.68
C MET A 92 -22.80 10.90 55.14
N THR A 93 -21.89 11.76 55.60
CA THR A 93 -21.37 11.75 56.97
C THR A 93 -22.22 12.53 57.98
N ASP A 94 -23.01 13.52 57.54
CA ASP A 94 -23.87 14.35 58.41
C ASP A 94 -25.06 13.59 59.03
N GLY A 95 -25.32 12.35 58.57
CA GLY A 95 -26.32 11.45 59.15
C GLY A 95 -25.91 10.80 60.48
N GLY A 96 -24.77 11.22 61.05
CA GLY A 96 -24.14 10.68 62.25
C GLY A 96 -24.95 10.83 63.54
N ARG A 97 -26.07 10.11 63.63
CA ARG A 97 -26.73 9.64 64.88
C ARG A 97 -27.92 8.71 64.65
N LEU A 98 -28.32 8.44 63.41
CA LEU A 98 -29.42 7.53 63.13
C LEU A 98 -28.90 6.12 62.83
N LYS A 99 -29.29 5.14 63.65
CA LYS A 99 -29.10 3.70 63.41
C LYS A 99 -29.43 3.34 61.95
N LYS A 100 -28.76 2.31 61.40
CA LYS A 100 -28.87 1.71 60.04
C LYS A 100 -30.21 1.84 59.27
N ALA A 101 -31.36 1.86 59.96
CA ALA A 101 -32.68 2.09 59.34
C ALA A 101 -32.95 3.55 58.89
N GLY A 102 -32.31 4.54 59.52
CA GLY A 102 -32.47 5.96 59.16
C GLY A 102 -31.66 6.38 57.92
N GLU A 103 -30.59 5.65 57.60
CA GLU A 103 -29.71 5.94 56.45
C GLU A 103 -30.44 5.74 55.10
N ALA A 104 -31.35 4.77 55.01
CA ALA A 104 -32.20 4.56 53.84
C ALA A 104 -33.21 5.70 53.63
N LEU A 105 -33.69 6.30 54.72
CA LEU A 105 -34.62 7.44 54.67
C LEU A 105 -33.92 8.74 54.31
N VAL A 106 -32.71 9.00 54.85
CA VAL A 106 -31.88 10.15 54.48
C VAL A 106 -31.58 10.17 52.97
N TRP A 107 -31.37 8.99 52.37
CA TRP A 107 -31.17 8.87 50.93
C TRP A 107 -32.41 9.26 50.10
N LYS A 108 -33.61 8.93 50.61
CA LYS A 108 -34.88 9.24 49.93
C LYS A 108 -35.16 10.75 49.83
N PHE A 109 -34.66 11.55 50.77
CA PHE A 109 -34.79 13.01 50.79
C PHE A 109 -33.73 13.76 49.96
N LYS A 110 -32.63 13.11 49.55
CA LYS A 110 -31.51 13.75 48.80
C LYS A 110 -31.51 13.45 47.29
N LYS A 111 -32.63 12.99 46.73
CA LYS A 111 -32.70 12.44 45.36
C LYS A 111 -32.34 13.46 44.26
N GLU A 112 -32.81 14.70 44.35
CA GLU A 112 -32.57 15.74 43.34
C GLU A 112 -31.11 16.19 43.31
N GLU A 113 -30.50 16.32 44.49
CA GLU A 113 -29.10 16.71 44.61
C GLU A 113 -28.15 15.60 44.13
N VAL A 114 -28.47 14.34 44.45
CA VAL A 114 -27.74 13.18 43.93
C VAL A 114 -27.86 13.10 42.39
N ALA A 115 -29.03 13.42 41.82
CA ALA A 115 -29.22 13.46 40.38
C ALA A 115 -28.37 14.57 39.72
N SER A 116 -28.31 15.76 40.32
CA SER A 116 -27.45 16.86 39.86
C SER A 116 -25.96 16.49 39.93
N ILE A 117 -25.54 15.80 41.00
CA ILE A 117 -24.17 15.29 41.13
C ILE A 117 -23.89 14.27 40.01
N LEU A 118 -24.79 13.31 39.78
CA LEU A 118 -24.66 12.31 38.71
C LEU A 118 -24.52 12.95 37.31
N ASP A 119 -25.31 13.98 36.99
CA ASP A 119 -25.19 14.71 35.72
C ASP A 119 -23.80 15.35 35.56
N ARG A 120 -23.24 15.90 36.65
CA ARG A 120 -21.88 16.45 36.64
C ARG A 120 -20.81 15.37 36.45
N MET A 121 -21.00 14.18 37.05
CA MET A 121 -20.07 13.05 36.86
C MET A 121 -20.06 12.59 35.41
N GLU A 122 -21.24 12.50 34.77
CA GLU A 122 -21.37 12.05 33.39
C GLU A 122 -20.70 13.03 32.42
N ARG A 123 -20.85 14.33 32.63
CA ARG A 123 -20.14 15.35 31.83
C ARG A 123 -18.62 15.22 31.95
N LEU A 124 -18.11 15.01 33.16
CA LEU A 124 -16.67 14.86 33.36
C LEU A 124 -16.14 13.56 32.75
N LYS A 125 -16.90 12.46 32.88
CA LYS A 125 -16.59 11.18 32.24
C LYS A 125 -16.39 11.36 30.74
N SER A 126 -17.32 12.03 30.05
CA SER A 126 -17.18 12.33 28.62
C SER A 126 -15.92 13.15 28.30
N LEU A 127 -15.60 14.17 29.11
CA LEU A 127 -14.41 15.00 28.89
C LEU A 127 -13.09 14.23 29.09
N VAL A 128 -13.02 13.39 30.13
CA VAL A 128 -11.84 12.54 30.39
C VAL A 128 -11.67 11.49 29.29
N GLU A 129 -12.78 10.92 28.81
CA GLU A 129 -12.76 9.94 27.73
C GLU A 129 -12.27 10.56 26.41
N ILE A 130 -12.73 11.76 26.06
CA ILE A 130 -12.21 12.52 24.90
C ILE A 130 -10.71 12.80 25.05
N ALA A 131 -10.27 13.23 26.24
CA ALA A 131 -8.86 13.47 26.50
C ALA A 131 -8.02 12.20 26.31
N LEU A 132 -8.48 11.05 26.83
CA LEU A 132 -7.80 9.75 26.66
C LEU A 132 -7.77 9.28 25.19
N GLN A 133 -8.82 9.56 24.41
CA GLN A 133 -8.91 9.17 22.99
C GLN A 133 -8.05 10.03 22.05
N MET A 134 -7.69 11.25 22.45
CA MET A 134 -6.96 12.18 21.59
C MET A 134 -5.57 11.67 21.15
N ASP A 135 -4.94 10.78 21.92
CA ASP A 135 -3.68 10.17 21.51
C ASP A 135 -3.85 9.12 20.42
N HIS A 136 -4.94 8.34 20.47
CA HIS A 136 -5.27 7.41 19.39
C HIS A 136 -5.49 8.15 18.08
N PHE A 137 -6.16 9.30 18.13
CA PHE A 137 -6.36 10.15 16.96
C PHE A 137 -5.03 10.66 16.40
N LYS A 138 -4.12 11.15 17.25
CA LYS A 138 -2.80 11.62 16.81
C LYS A 138 -1.89 10.53 16.28
N LEU A 139 -1.86 9.37 16.94
CA LEU A 139 -1.13 8.21 16.45
C LEU A 139 -1.67 7.80 15.08
N SER A 140 -2.99 7.78 14.91
CA SER A 140 -3.62 7.52 13.61
C SER A 140 -3.23 8.55 12.55
N GLN A 141 -3.13 9.83 12.92
CA GLN A 141 -2.67 10.88 12.02
C GLN A 141 -1.20 10.70 11.63
N ALA A 142 -0.30 10.41 12.57
CA ALA A 142 1.11 10.12 12.30
C ALA A 142 1.27 8.89 11.39
N ILE A 143 0.52 7.81 11.66
CA ILE A 143 0.49 6.62 10.79
C ILE A 143 0.00 6.98 9.39
N LYS A 144 -1.02 7.83 9.28
CA LYS A 144 -1.55 8.28 7.98
C LYS A 144 -0.49 9.07 7.20
N ASP A 145 0.26 9.94 7.88
CA ASP A 145 1.33 10.74 7.29
C ASP A 145 2.51 9.85 6.84
N ASP A 146 2.97 8.92 7.68
CA ASP A 146 4.00 7.93 7.31
C ASP A 146 3.56 7.03 6.14
N THR A 147 2.28 6.61 6.15
CA THR A 147 1.71 5.79 5.06
C THR A 147 1.59 6.59 3.77
N SER A 148 1.48 7.93 3.84
CA SER A 148 1.45 8.78 2.65
C SER A 148 2.76 8.72 1.87
N PHE A 149 3.90 8.67 2.57
CA PHE A 149 5.21 8.48 1.98
C PHE A 149 5.30 7.15 1.21
N VAL A 150 4.83 6.07 1.82
CA VAL A 150 4.79 4.75 1.14
C VAL A 150 3.92 4.82 -0.11
N ARG A 151 2.74 5.45 -0.02
CA ARG A 151 1.79 5.57 -1.14
C ARG A 151 2.39 6.36 -2.31
N THR A 152 3.22 7.36 -2.06
CA THR A 152 3.78 8.21 -3.12
C THR A 152 5.07 7.66 -3.71
N HIS A 153 5.95 7.08 -2.89
CA HIS A 153 7.30 6.71 -3.33
C HIS A 153 7.41 5.30 -3.87
N VAL A 154 6.64 4.34 -3.34
CA VAL A 154 6.70 2.94 -3.82
C VAL A 154 6.38 2.81 -5.32
N PRO A 155 5.34 3.48 -5.88
CA PRO A 155 5.07 3.41 -7.31
C PRO A 155 6.21 3.96 -8.18
N VAL A 156 6.88 5.03 -7.72
CA VAL A 156 8.01 5.64 -8.45
C VAL A 156 9.20 4.70 -8.47
N ILE A 157 9.51 4.06 -7.33
CA ILE A 157 10.57 3.06 -7.24
C ILE A 157 10.25 1.86 -8.13
N GLN A 158 9.01 1.37 -8.09
CA GLN A 158 8.58 0.24 -8.91
C GLN A 158 8.76 0.54 -10.41
N SER A 159 8.35 1.73 -10.85
CA SER A 159 8.54 2.18 -12.24
C SER A 159 10.02 2.26 -12.62
N GLY A 160 10.88 2.77 -11.72
CA GLY A 160 12.32 2.80 -11.93
C GLY A 160 12.93 1.41 -12.06
N VAL A 161 12.53 0.47 -11.20
CA VAL A 161 12.97 -0.94 -11.24
C VAL A 161 12.52 -1.62 -12.53
N ASP A 162 11.27 -1.41 -12.96
CA ASP A 162 10.74 -1.99 -14.20
C ASP A 162 11.51 -1.48 -15.43
N LYS A 163 11.87 -0.20 -15.45
CA LYS A 163 12.70 0.40 -16.51
C LYS A 163 14.11 -0.20 -16.53
N ILE A 164 14.75 -0.35 -15.36
CA ILE A 164 16.07 -0.99 -15.27
C ILE A 164 16.02 -2.43 -15.78
N ARG A 165 14.98 -3.19 -15.42
CA ARG A 165 14.81 -4.57 -15.89
C ARG A 165 14.66 -4.60 -17.42
N GLN A 166 13.85 -3.71 -17.98
CA GLN A 166 13.67 -3.59 -19.43
C GLN A 166 14.98 -3.23 -20.15
N ASP A 167 15.75 -2.30 -19.61
CA ASP A 167 17.06 -1.90 -20.16
C ASP A 167 18.07 -3.07 -20.10
N GLN A 168 18.07 -3.83 -19.00
CA GLN A 168 18.89 -5.03 -18.84
C GLN A 168 18.51 -6.15 -19.81
N ASP A 169 17.21 -6.42 -19.97
CA ASP A 169 16.71 -7.42 -20.91
C ASP A 169 17.06 -7.03 -22.36
N SER A 170 16.91 -5.75 -22.70
CA SER A 170 17.28 -5.21 -24.00
C SER A 170 18.79 -5.32 -24.26
N ALA A 171 19.63 -4.99 -23.28
CA ALA A 171 21.08 -5.12 -23.37
C ALA A 171 21.52 -6.58 -23.51
N ARG A 172 20.88 -7.49 -22.76
CA ARG A 172 21.14 -8.94 -22.87
C ARG A 172 20.74 -9.46 -24.25
N HIS A 173 19.58 -9.07 -24.76
CA HIS A 173 19.14 -9.45 -26.10
C HIS A 173 20.12 -8.98 -27.17
N ARG A 174 20.58 -7.73 -27.08
CA ARG A 174 21.59 -7.18 -28.01
C ARG A 174 22.89 -7.98 -28.01
N ARG A 175 23.43 -8.31 -26.83
CA ARG A 175 24.65 -9.14 -26.71
C ARG A 175 24.47 -10.53 -27.30
N LEU A 176 23.29 -11.13 -27.14
CA LEU A 176 22.97 -12.42 -27.75
C LEU A 176 22.96 -12.33 -29.28
N LEU A 177 22.34 -11.28 -29.84
CA LEU A 177 22.34 -11.06 -31.29
C LEU A 177 23.76 -10.83 -31.83
N GLU A 178 24.55 -9.97 -31.17
CA GLU A 178 25.96 -9.72 -31.53
C GLU A 178 26.82 -11.00 -31.47
N TRP A 179 26.59 -11.85 -30.47
CA TRP A 179 27.27 -13.15 -30.37
C TRP A 179 26.89 -14.11 -31.51
N ILE A 180 25.63 -14.12 -31.92
CA ILE A 180 25.14 -14.97 -33.02
C ILE A 180 25.73 -14.49 -34.36
N SER A 181 25.68 -13.19 -34.62
CA SER A 181 26.29 -12.60 -35.80
C SER A 181 26.73 -11.16 -35.55
N PRO A 182 27.95 -10.76 -35.95
CA PRO A 182 28.36 -9.36 -35.94
C PRO A 182 27.65 -8.52 -37.03
N THR A 183 26.83 -9.14 -37.89
CA THR A 183 26.14 -8.45 -38.99
C THR A 183 24.72 -8.05 -38.58
N ASP A 184 24.40 -6.76 -38.74
CA ASP A 184 23.07 -6.22 -38.49
C ASP A 184 22.13 -6.50 -39.68
N TYR A 185 21.60 -7.72 -39.74
CA TYR A 185 20.63 -8.11 -40.77
C TYR A 185 19.33 -7.29 -40.74
N PRO A 186 18.79 -6.88 -39.57
CA PRO A 186 17.67 -5.93 -39.52
C PRO A 186 17.94 -4.60 -40.22
N ALA A 187 19.11 -4.00 -40.03
CA ALA A 187 19.49 -2.78 -40.76
C ALA A 187 19.57 -3.05 -42.27
N GLN A 188 20.24 -4.14 -42.68
CA GLN A 188 20.34 -4.54 -44.08
C GLN A 188 18.96 -4.75 -44.73
N GLN A 189 18.04 -5.44 -44.03
CA GLN A 189 16.66 -5.66 -44.47
C GLN A 189 15.91 -4.33 -44.64
N SER A 190 16.01 -3.44 -43.65
CA SER A 190 15.38 -2.12 -43.68
C SER A 190 15.86 -1.31 -44.88
N ASP A 191 17.16 -1.31 -45.15
CA ASP A 191 17.74 -0.56 -46.25
C ASP A 191 17.34 -1.09 -47.63
N ILE A 192 17.22 -2.42 -47.78
CA ILE A 192 16.72 -3.02 -49.03
C ILE A 192 15.24 -2.66 -49.23
N ILE A 193 14.41 -2.82 -48.21
CA ILE A 193 12.96 -2.53 -48.30
C ILE A 193 12.68 -1.05 -48.52
N LYS A 194 13.45 -0.14 -47.91
CA LYS A 194 13.32 1.32 -48.17
C LYS A 194 13.55 1.70 -49.63
N ARG A 195 14.31 0.90 -50.37
CA ARG A 195 14.60 1.13 -51.81
C ARG A 195 13.54 0.50 -52.71
N ARG A 196 12.63 -0.30 -52.17
CA ARG A 196 11.55 -0.94 -52.93
C ARG A 196 10.58 0.13 -53.44
N GLN A 197 10.24 0.06 -54.72
CA GLN A 197 9.13 0.82 -55.28
C GLN A 197 7.81 0.09 -55.02
N GLU A 198 6.76 0.83 -54.71
CA GLU A 198 5.43 0.26 -54.44
C GLU A 198 4.96 -0.66 -55.58
N GLY A 199 4.27 -1.75 -55.25
CA GLY A 199 3.86 -2.79 -56.21
C GLY A 199 4.96 -3.76 -56.67
N THR A 200 6.25 -3.44 -56.47
CA THR A 200 7.36 -4.34 -56.85
C THR A 200 7.27 -5.66 -56.08
N GLY A 201 7.38 -6.78 -56.79
CA GLY A 201 7.41 -8.14 -56.23
C GLY A 201 6.06 -8.68 -55.75
N GLN A 202 4.95 -8.00 -56.05
CA GLN A 202 3.61 -8.52 -55.72
C GLN A 202 3.32 -9.83 -56.47
N TRP A 203 3.70 -9.91 -57.75
CA TRP A 203 3.60 -11.12 -58.57
C TRP A 203 4.26 -12.35 -57.92
N PHE A 204 5.31 -12.14 -57.12
CA PHE A 204 5.99 -13.21 -56.41
C PHE A 204 5.20 -13.64 -55.17
N LEU A 205 4.69 -12.68 -54.39
CA LEU A 205 3.89 -12.98 -53.21
C LEU A 205 2.57 -13.71 -53.56
N ASP A 206 2.00 -13.39 -54.72
CA ASP A 206 0.77 -14.01 -55.22
C ASP A 206 1.00 -15.38 -55.90
N ALA A 207 2.26 -15.78 -56.09
CA ALA A 207 2.59 -17.03 -56.77
C ALA A 207 2.15 -18.25 -55.93
N PRO A 208 1.53 -19.27 -56.54
CA PRO A 208 1.05 -20.45 -55.82
C PRO A 208 2.18 -21.23 -55.14
N GLU A 209 3.41 -21.16 -55.67
CA GLU A 209 4.61 -21.76 -55.08
C GLU A 209 4.96 -21.13 -53.74
N VAL A 210 4.78 -19.81 -53.60
CA VAL A 210 5.02 -19.08 -52.34
C VAL A 210 3.95 -19.43 -51.31
N ALA A 211 2.68 -19.46 -51.72
CA ALA A 211 1.58 -19.87 -50.84
C ALA A 211 1.78 -21.31 -50.32
N ARG A 212 2.16 -22.25 -51.20
CA ARG A 212 2.49 -23.63 -50.80
C ARG A 212 3.65 -23.67 -49.82
N TRP A 213 4.74 -22.96 -50.12
CA TRP A 213 5.91 -22.89 -49.27
C TRP A 213 5.61 -22.36 -47.86
N LEU A 214 4.75 -21.35 -47.75
CA LEU A 214 4.32 -20.81 -46.45
C LEU A 214 3.47 -21.79 -45.63
N SER A 215 2.73 -22.68 -46.30
CA SER A 215 1.87 -23.68 -45.66
C SER A 215 2.60 -24.94 -45.20
N GLU A 216 3.76 -25.24 -45.78
CA GLU A 216 4.50 -26.48 -45.54
C GLU A 216 5.47 -26.36 -44.34
N PRO A 217 5.38 -27.24 -43.33
CA PRO A 217 6.38 -27.31 -42.27
C PRO A 217 7.76 -27.64 -42.85
N LYS A 218 8.77 -26.79 -42.58
CA LYS A 218 10.14 -26.91 -43.11
C LYS A 218 10.25 -26.81 -44.64
N GLY A 219 9.32 -26.11 -45.29
CA GLY A 219 9.37 -25.84 -46.72
C GLY A 219 10.62 -25.05 -47.13
N THR A 220 11.18 -25.40 -48.29
CA THR A 220 12.30 -24.67 -48.93
C THR A 220 11.83 -24.14 -50.28
N LEU A 221 11.96 -22.83 -50.50
CA LEU A 221 11.65 -22.21 -51.80
C LEU A 221 12.94 -21.86 -52.52
N PHE A 222 13.13 -22.44 -53.70
CA PHE A 222 14.27 -22.17 -54.56
C PHE A 222 13.85 -21.24 -55.71
N CYS A 223 14.56 -20.12 -55.85
CA CYS A 223 14.25 -19.08 -56.82
C CYS A 223 15.44 -18.86 -57.77
N PRO A 224 15.53 -19.63 -58.87
CA PRO A 224 16.59 -19.44 -59.86
C PRO A 224 16.38 -18.13 -60.63
N GLY A 225 17.48 -17.52 -61.07
CA GLY A 225 17.40 -16.34 -61.92
C GLY A 225 18.78 -15.86 -62.36
N ILE A 226 18.84 -15.12 -63.46
CA ILE A 226 20.08 -14.53 -63.97
C ILE A 226 20.64 -13.46 -63.00
N PRO A 227 21.93 -13.13 -63.06
CA PRO A 227 22.49 -11.97 -62.37
C PRO A 227 21.70 -10.69 -62.70
N GLY A 228 21.42 -9.85 -61.71
CA GLY A 228 20.65 -8.62 -61.89
C GLY A 228 19.11 -8.79 -61.90
N ALA A 229 18.57 -10.01 -61.88
CA ALA A 229 17.11 -10.26 -61.91
C ALA A 229 16.33 -9.81 -60.64
N GLY A 230 16.98 -9.14 -59.68
CA GLY A 230 16.30 -8.64 -58.47
C GLY A 230 16.09 -9.67 -57.36
N LYS A 231 16.76 -10.82 -57.40
CA LYS A 231 16.65 -11.92 -56.40
C LYS A 231 16.71 -11.43 -54.95
N THR A 232 17.67 -10.56 -54.61
CA THR A 232 17.83 -9.98 -53.26
C THR A 232 16.64 -9.12 -52.84
N MET A 233 16.05 -8.35 -53.77
CA MET A 233 14.86 -7.56 -53.47
C MET A 233 13.64 -8.46 -53.22
N VAL A 234 13.47 -9.52 -54.02
CA VAL A 234 12.41 -10.52 -53.83
C VAL A 234 12.55 -11.23 -52.47
N ALA A 235 13.77 -11.60 -52.09
CA ALA A 235 14.07 -12.16 -50.76
C ALA A 235 13.66 -11.22 -49.63
N ALA A 236 14.02 -9.93 -49.74
CA ALA A 236 13.66 -8.93 -48.75
C ALA A 236 12.13 -8.76 -48.66
N ILE A 237 11.43 -8.75 -49.79
CA ILE A 237 9.97 -8.67 -49.85
C ILE A 237 9.31 -9.87 -49.15
N ALA A 238 9.84 -11.08 -49.36
CA ALA A 238 9.36 -12.28 -48.66
C ALA A 238 9.52 -12.15 -47.14
N ILE A 239 10.70 -11.70 -46.68
CA ILE A 239 10.99 -11.49 -45.25
C ILE A 239 10.07 -10.41 -44.66
N ASP A 240 9.88 -9.29 -45.35
CA ASP A 240 8.99 -8.21 -44.90
C ASP A 240 7.53 -8.67 -44.78
N HIS A 241 7.07 -9.47 -45.74
CA HIS A 241 5.74 -10.08 -45.68
C HIS A 241 5.59 -11.02 -44.47
N LEU A 242 6.57 -11.89 -44.24
CA LEU A 242 6.61 -12.80 -43.08
C LEU A 242 6.62 -12.05 -41.74
N LEU A 243 7.44 -11.01 -41.62
CA LEU A 243 7.50 -10.17 -40.42
C LEU A 243 6.14 -9.55 -40.09
N LYS A 244 5.40 -9.08 -41.11
CA LYS A 244 4.04 -8.53 -40.95
C LYS A 244 3.01 -9.59 -40.56
N LEU A 245 3.07 -10.78 -41.13
CA LEU A 245 2.16 -11.89 -40.79
C LEU A 245 2.30 -12.35 -39.33
N VAL A 246 3.50 -12.23 -38.76
CA VAL A 246 3.81 -12.79 -37.44
C VAL A 246 3.60 -11.78 -36.30
N GLN A 247 3.31 -10.50 -36.58
CA GLN A 247 3.08 -9.47 -35.56
C GLN A 247 1.98 -9.80 -34.52
N ASN A 248 1.05 -10.71 -34.86
CA ASN A 248 -0.06 -11.14 -33.98
C ASN A 248 -0.01 -12.61 -33.58
N ASN A 249 1.07 -13.33 -33.89
CA ASN A 249 1.21 -14.77 -33.66
C ASN A 249 2.29 -15.08 -32.61
N SER A 250 2.21 -16.26 -31.98
CA SER A 250 3.19 -16.75 -31.00
C SER A 250 4.52 -17.24 -31.60
N HIS A 251 4.72 -17.05 -32.91
CA HIS A 251 5.89 -17.52 -33.65
C HIS A 251 6.90 -16.38 -33.86
N GLY A 252 8.16 -16.69 -34.14
CA GLY A 252 9.19 -15.71 -34.49
C GLY A 252 9.75 -15.98 -35.89
N VAL A 253 10.14 -14.91 -36.60
CA VAL A 253 10.82 -15.00 -37.91
C VAL A 253 12.31 -14.77 -37.69
N ALA A 254 13.12 -15.71 -38.17
CA ALA A 254 14.58 -15.56 -38.22
C ALA A 254 15.04 -15.64 -39.68
N TYR A 255 15.94 -14.75 -40.08
CA TYR A 255 16.46 -14.66 -41.44
C TYR A 255 17.92 -14.24 -41.48
N VAL A 256 18.61 -14.61 -42.56
CA VAL A 256 20.03 -14.33 -42.81
C VAL A 256 20.21 -14.03 -44.29
N TYR A 257 21.05 -13.05 -44.60
CA TYR A 257 21.54 -12.83 -45.95
C TYR A 257 22.88 -13.51 -46.16
N CYS A 258 22.92 -14.53 -47.01
CA CYS A 258 24.17 -15.17 -47.43
C CYS A 258 24.77 -14.41 -48.62
N ASN A 259 25.95 -13.81 -48.45
CA ASN A 259 26.69 -13.14 -49.53
C ASN A 259 27.93 -13.95 -49.91
N TYR A 260 27.91 -14.56 -51.09
CA TYR A 260 29.00 -15.41 -51.59
C TYR A 260 30.34 -14.65 -51.76
N LYS A 261 30.32 -13.33 -51.97
CA LYS A 261 31.54 -12.52 -52.07
C LYS A 261 32.20 -12.23 -50.72
N ALA A 262 31.50 -12.46 -49.61
CA ALA A 262 32.01 -12.27 -48.25
C ALA A 262 32.41 -13.61 -47.58
N GLN A 263 32.40 -14.71 -48.35
CA GLN A 263 32.64 -16.06 -47.87
C GLN A 263 34.10 -16.26 -47.41
N GLU A 264 35.07 -15.59 -48.03
CA GLU A 264 36.49 -15.71 -47.67
C GLU A 264 36.86 -15.08 -46.31
N GLU A 265 36.00 -14.25 -45.71
CA GLU A 265 36.28 -13.58 -44.42
C GLU A 265 35.41 -14.06 -43.23
N ARG A 266 34.39 -14.92 -43.42
CA ARG A 266 33.32 -15.10 -42.40
C ARG A 266 32.79 -16.53 -42.17
N ASP A 267 33.62 -17.56 -42.30
CA ASP A 267 33.20 -18.96 -42.07
C ASP A 267 32.66 -19.26 -40.66
N ALA A 268 33.15 -18.58 -39.63
CA ALA A 268 32.77 -18.88 -38.24
C ALA A 268 31.36 -18.37 -37.88
N SER A 269 30.85 -17.33 -38.53
CA SER A 269 29.57 -16.68 -38.21
C SER A 269 28.38 -17.43 -38.81
N GLY A 270 28.52 -17.94 -40.03
CA GLY A 270 27.48 -18.76 -40.69
C GLY A 270 27.22 -20.07 -39.95
N HIS A 271 28.28 -20.76 -39.52
CA HIS A 271 28.17 -22.02 -38.77
C HIS A 271 27.51 -21.84 -37.40
N ARG A 272 27.84 -20.77 -36.65
CA ARG A 272 27.21 -20.46 -35.35
C ARG A 272 25.72 -20.19 -35.47
N LEU A 273 25.32 -19.48 -36.52
CA LEU A 273 23.93 -19.08 -36.76
C LEU A 273 23.07 -20.27 -37.17
N MET A 274 23.57 -21.12 -38.08
CA MET A 274 22.91 -22.39 -38.44
C MET A 274 22.79 -23.34 -37.24
N THR A 275 23.81 -23.40 -36.39
CA THR A 275 23.78 -24.21 -35.14
C THR A 275 22.77 -23.67 -34.13
N SER A 276 22.62 -22.34 -34.02
CA SER A 276 21.66 -21.69 -33.11
C SER A 276 20.22 -21.86 -33.60
N LEU A 277 19.97 -21.67 -34.91
CA LEU A 277 18.67 -21.92 -35.55
C LEU A 277 18.23 -23.38 -35.45
N ALA A 278 19.16 -24.33 -35.51
CA ALA A 278 18.86 -25.76 -35.35
C ALA A 278 18.50 -26.15 -33.90
N ARG A 279 18.92 -25.36 -32.89
CA ARG A 279 18.63 -25.61 -31.46
C ARG A 279 17.33 -24.95 -30.99
N SER A 280 16.89 -23.90 -31.66
CA SER A 280 15.59 -23.25 -31.44
C SER A 280 14.45 -24.09 -32.01
N LYS A 281 13.71 -24.81 -31.16
CA LYS A 281 12.52 -25.60 -31.55
C LYS A 281 11.30 -24.75 -31.98
N MET A 282 11.43 -23.42 -32.08
CA MET A 282 10.32 -22.48 -32.23
C MET A 282 10.58 -21.41 -33.30
N CYS A 283 11.26 -21.78 -34.38
CA CYS A 283 11.47 -20.91 -35.54
C CYS A 283 10.98 -21.64 -36.80
N LEU A 284 10.15 -20.95 -37.60
CA LEU A 284 9.89 -21.39 -38.97
C LEU A 284 11.25 -21.41 -39.69
N HIS A 285 11.73 -22.60 -40.01
CA HIS A 285 12.99 -22.79 -40.72
C HIS A 285 12.74 -22.47 -42.20
N ILE A 286 12.83 -21.18 -42.53
CA ILE A 286 12.63 -20.64 -43.87
C ILE A 286 14.03 -20.48 -44.49
N THR A 287 14.43 -21.48 -45.26
CA THR A 287 15.65 -21.41 -46.06
C THR A 287 15.28 -20.92 -47.46
N LEU A 288 15.63 -19.68 -47.79
CA LEU A 288 15.61 -19.15 -49.14
C LEU A 288 17.04 -19.27 -49.72
N LEU A 289 17.26 -20.26 -50.58
CA LEU A 289 18.51 -20.42 -51.30
C LEU A 289 18.42 -19.70 -52.65
N PHE A 290 19.23 -18.66 -52.82
CA PHE A 290 19.43 -18.00 -54.11
C PHE A 290 20.86 -18.29 -54.57
N THR A 291 21.02 -19.16 -55.57
CA THR A 291 22.30 -19.31 -56.27
C THR A 291 22.48 -18.12 -57.23
N LEU A 292 23.65 -17.49 -57.20
CA LEU A 292 24.03 -16.45 -58.16
C LEU A 292 24.56 -17.09 -59.45
#